data_AF-A0AAV4VDU0-F1
#
_entry.id   AF-A0AAV4VDU0-F1
#
_cell.length_a   1.000
_cell.length_b   1.000
_cell.length_c   1.000
_cell.angle_alpha   90.00
_cell.angle_beta   90.00
_cell.angle_gamma   90.00
#
_symmetry.space_group_name_H-M   'P 1'
#
loop_
_entity.id
_entity.type
_entity.pdbx_description
1 polymer ?
#
loop_
_entity_poly.entity_id
_entity_poly.type
_entity_poly.pdbx_seq_one_letter_code
_entity_poly.pdbx_strand_id
1 'polypeptide(L)'
;MIRFCRNSKLEKSCRVTDIFTPDELKEAEKRILLIVQRTSFVSGKNEGLKNIPYVVDQNGLLRMKTRLTFREDTQDFKFPVILPSDHPVVTKFDYI
;
A
#
# COMPACT_ATOMS: atom_id res chain seq x y z
N MET A 1 -1.65 -6.71 9.82
CA MET A 1 -1.90 -8.16 9.95
C MET A 1 -0.88 -8.91 10.83
N ILE A 2 0.36 -8.44 10.95
CA ILE A 2 1.44 -9.17 11.65
C ILE A 2 1.10 -9.45 13.12
N ARG A 3 0.55 -8.46 13.85
CA ARG A 3 0.17 -8.62 15.26
C ARG A 3 -0.90 -9.68 15.48
N PHE A 4 -1.90 -9.79 14.60
CA PHE A 4 -2.91 -10.84 14.70
C PHE A 4 -2.27 -12.23 14.55
N CYS A 5 -1.46 -12.43 13.50
CA CYS A 5 -0.77 -13.70 13.26
C CYS A 5 0.23 -14.06 14.38
N ARG A 6 0.84 -13.07 15.01
CA ARG A 6 1.70 -13.27 16.19
C ARG A 6 0.86 -13.67 17.40
N ASN A 7 -0.15 -12.87 17.75
CA ASN A 7 -1.00 -13.07 18.91
C ASN A 7 -1.82 -14.37 18.83
N SER A 8 -2.19 -14.83 17.63
CA SER A 8 -2.91 -16.09 17.43
C SER A 8 -2.08 -17.32 17.82
N LYS A 9 -0.75 -17.18 17.84
CA LYS A 9 0.20 -18.23 18.26
C LYS A 9 0.61 -18.13 19.73
N LEU A 10 0.15 -17.09 20.43
CA LEU A 10 0.50 -16.83 21.83
C LEU A 10 -0.68 -17.12 22.74
N GLU A 11 -0.35 -17.58 23.96
CA GLU A 11 -1.31 -17.63 25.05
C GLU A 11 -1.87 -16.24 25.34
N LYS A 12 -3.11 -16.20 25.86
CA LYS A 12 -3.86 -14.95 26.04
C LYS A 12 -3.11 -13.92 26.89
N SER A 13 -2.39 -14.37 27.92
CA SER A 13 -1.55 -13.56 28.81
C SER A 13 -0.35 -12.90 28.12
N CYS A 14 0.17 -13.50 27.05
CA CYS A 14 1.36 -13.02 26.33
C CYS A 14 1.02 -12.21 25.07
N ARG A 15 -0.28 -11.99 24.78
CA ARG A 15 -0.70 -11.24 23.59
C ARG A 15 -0.41 -9.76 23.77
N VAL A 16 0.16 -9.16 22.73
CA VAL A 16 0.35 -7.70 22.70
C VAL A 16 -1.01 -7.04 22.51
N THR A 17 -1.45 -6.28 23.51
CA THR A 17 -2.76 -5.60 23.55
C THR A 17 -2.65 -4.08 23.51
N ASP A 18 -1.43 -3.53 23.58
CA ASP A 18 -1.16 -2.08 23.54
C ASP A 18 -1.55 -1.39 22.24
N ILE A 19 -1.33 -0.09 22.19
CA ILE A 19 -1.54 0.77 21.02
C ILE A 19 -0.63 0.31 19.87
N PHE A 20 -1.10 0.43 18.64
CA PHE A 20 -0.30 0.12 17.46
C PHE A 20 0.90 1.06 17.36
N THR A 21 2.08 0.50 17.06
CA THR A 21 3.24 1.33 16.79
C THR A 21 3.11 2.00 15.42
N PRO A 22 3.77 3.15 15.18
CA PRO A 22 3.80 3.78 13.86
C PRO A 22 4.29 2.82 12.76
N ASP A 23 5.24 1.94 13.06
CA ASP A 23 5.73 0.95 12.10
C ASP A 23 4.71 -0.15 11.81
N GLU A 24 3.97 -0.61 12.82
CA GLU A 24 2.86 -1.56 12.62
C GLU A 24 1.76 -0.96 11.73
N LEU A 25 1.45 0.33 11.92
CA LEU A 25 0.49 1.05 11.08
C LEU A 25 0.99 1.19 9.64
N LYS A 26 2.22 1.68 9.44
CA LYS A 26 2.83 1.79 8.10
C LYS A 26 2.85 0.46 7.35
N GLU A 27 3.19 -0.62 8.04
CA GLU A 27 3.20 -1.96 7.43
C GLU A 27 1.78 -2.45 7.11
N ALA A 28 0.80 -2.17 7.97
CA ALA A 28 -0.59 -2.50 7.71
C ALA A 28 -1.14 -1.74 6.48
N GLU A 29 -0.86 -0.44 6.39
CA GLU A 29 -1.23 0.40 5.25
C GLU A 29 -0.64 -0.15 3.95
N LYS A 30 0.69 -0.38 3.91
CA LYS A 30 1.36 -0.97 2.74
C LYS A 30 0.73 -2.30 2.33
N ARG A 31 0.38 -3.15 3.29
CA ARG A 31 -0.25 -4.45 3.02
C ARG A 31 -1.61 -4.29 2.37
N ILE A 32 -2.42 -3.34 2.84
CA ILE A 32 -3.72 -3.03 2.25
C ILE A 32 -3.53 -2.54 0.81
N LEU A 33 -2.63 -1.58 0.57
CA LEU A 33 -2.34 -1.07 -0.77
C LEU A 33 -1.92 -2.19 -1.73
N LEU A 34 -1.07 -3.11 -1.27
CA LEU A 34 -0.62 -4.24 -2.08
C LEU A 34 -1.77 -5.20 -2.43
N ILE A 35 -2.69 -5.46 -1.49
CA ILE A 35 -3.87 -6.28 -1.75
C ILE A 35 -4.77 -5.62 -2.78
N VAL A 36 -5.03 -4.31 -2.64
CA VAL A 36 -5.82 -3.53 -3.61
C VAL A 36 -5.21 -3.62 -5.00
N GLN A 37 -3.90 -3.38 -5.12
CA GLN A 37 -3.21 -3.46 -6.41
C GLN A 37 -3.28 -4.86 -7.01
N ARG A 38 -3.04 -5.92 -6.22
CA ARG A 38 -3.05 -7.31 -6.74
C ARG A 38 -4.43 -7.79 -7.17
N THR A 39 -5.47 -7.37 -6.45
CA THR A 39 -6.85 -7.76 -6.76
C THR A 39 -7.39 -6.98 -7.96
N SER A 40 -6.93 -5.74 -8.15
CA SER A 40 -7.46 -4.86 -9.20
C SER A 40 -6.64 -4.91 -10.49
N PHE A 41 -5.31 -5.08 -10.38
CA PHE A 41 -4.39 -5.11 -11.52
C PHE A 41 -3.95 -6.55 -11.83
N VAL A 42 -4.89 -7.38 -12.26
CA VAL A 42 -4.60 -8.77 -12.68
C VAL A 42 -4.01 -8.78 -14.10
N SER A 43 -2.96 -9.58 -14.31
CA SER A 43 -2.31 -9.78 -15.62
C SER A 43 -3.35 -9.97 -16.73
N GLY A 44 -3.41 -9.01 -17.66
CA GLY A 44 -4.29 -9.05 -18.83
C GLY A 44 -5.47 -8.07 -18.85
N LYS A 45 -5.86 -7.47 -17.70
CA LYS A 45 -6.99 -6.50 -17.63
C LYS A 45 -6.56 -5.05 -17.33
N ASN A 46 -5.28 -4.76 -17.47
CA ASN A 46 -4.68 -3.47 -17.07
C ASN A 46 -4.77 -2.38 -18.16
N GLU A 47 -5.95 -2.21 -18.78
CA GLU A 47 -6.20 -1.14 -19.77
C GLU A 47 -5.74 0.23 -19.26
N GLY A 48 -6.03 0.53 -17.98
CA GLY A 48 -5.67 1.80 -17.34
C GLY A 48 -4.16 2.00 -17.06
N LEU A 49 -3.37 0.93 -16.98
CA LEU A 49 -1.92 1.03 -16.74
C LEU A 49 -1.10 1.11 -18.04
N LYS A 50 -1.71 0.82 -19.20
CA LYS A 50 -0.99 0.78 -20.50
C LYS A 50 -0.26 2.08 -20.82
N ASN A 51 -0.81 3.22 -20.40
CA ASN A 51 -0.28 4.55 -20.72
C ASN A 51 0.41 5.25 -19.52
N ILE A 52 0.51 4.58 -18.37
CA ILE A 52 1.11 5.17 -17.16
C ILE A 52 2.51 4.60 -16.99
N PRO A 53 3.58 5.42 -17.00
CA PRO A 53 4.90 4.93 -16.67
C PRO A 53 4.96 4.57 -15.19
N TYR A 54 5.26 3.31 -14.87
CA TYR A 54 5.33 2.82 -13.50
C TYR A 54 6.61 2.03 -13.22
N VAL A 55 6.95 1.93 -11.94
CA VAL A 55 8.03 1.10 -11.41
C VAL A 55 7.48 0.25 -10.26
N VAL A 56 8.09 -0.91 -10.02
CA VAL A 56 7.79 -1.74 -8.85
C VAL A 56 8.81 -1.43 -7.77
N ASP A 57 8.36 -1.09 -6.56
CA ASP A 57 9.27 -0.84 -5.44
C ASP A 57 9.75 -2.13 -4.77
N GLN A 58 10.65 -1.99 -3.79
CA GLN A 58 11.19 -3.11 -3.01
C GLN A 58 10.13 -3.92 -2.24
N ASN A 59 8.93 -3.38 -2.02
CA ASN A 59 7.82 -4.04 -1.35
C ASN A 59 6.84 -4.69 -2.36
N GLY A 60 7.10 -4.54 -3.65
CA GLY A 60 6.24 -5.05 -4.72
C GLY A 60 5.06 -4.14 -5.07
N LEU A 61 5.04 -2.88 -4.62
CA LEU A 61 4.00 -1.92 -4.97
C LEU A 61 4.29 -1.26 -6.32
N LEU A 62 3.26 -1.12 -7.15
CA LEU A 62 3.29 -0.30 -8.35
C LEU A 62 3.28 1.18 -7.98
N ARG A 63 4.30 1.90 -8.40
CA ARG A 63 4.46 3.35 -8.18
C ARG A 63 4.61 4.08 -9.50
N MET A 64 3.94 5.22 -9.63
CA MET A 64 4.00 6.04 -10.83
C MET A 64 5.36 6.73 -10.92
N LYS A 65 5.97 6.72 -12.11
CA LYS A 65 7.18 7.50 -12.38
C LYS A 65 6.77 8.92 -12.77
N THR A 66 6.88 9.86 -11.83
CA THR A 66 6.63 11.27 -12.11
C THR A 66 7.88 11.94 -12.69
N ARG A 67 7.72 13.13 -13.30
CA ARG A 67 8.84 13.98 -13.76
C ARG A 67 9.46 14.82 -12.62
N LEU A 68 9.02 14.61 -11.37
CA LEU A 68 9.43 15.40 -10.20
C LEU A 68 10.81 15.00 -9.64
N THR A 69 11.66 14.37 -10.45
CA THR A 69 12.95 13.81 -10.01
C THR A 69 13.91 14.85 -9.43
N PHE A 70 13.74 16.14 -9.75
CA PHE A 70 14.66 17.22 -9.37
C PHE A 70 14.20 18.07 -8.18
N ARG A 71 13.03 17.81 -7.60
CA ARG A 71 12.58 18.53 -6.40
C ARG A 71 13.07 17.81 -5.14
N GLU A 72 13.50 18.54 -4.12
CA GLU A 72 13.75 17.97 -2.79
C GLU A 72 12.42 17.63 -2.13
N ASP A 73 11.91 16.44 -2.44
CA ASP A 73 10.67 15.89 -1.90
C ASP A 73 10.85 14.44 -1.45
N THR A 74 9.86 13.93 -0.71
CA THR A 74 9.82 12.55 -0.23
C THR A 74 9.67 11.54 -1.38
N GLN A 75 10.14 10.31 -1.15
CA GLN A 75 10.06 9.25 -2.14
C GLN A 75 8.62 8.94 -2.55
N ASP A 76 7.67 9.02 -1.61
CA ASP A 76 6.25 8.81 -1.88
C ASP A 76 5.65 9.92 -2.76
N PHE A 77 6.18 11.14 -2.69
CA PHE A 77 5.75 12.23 -3.58
C PHE A 77 6.34 12.10 -4.99
N LYS A 78 7.62 11.70 -5.08
CA LYS A 78 8.29 11.46 -6.36
C LYS A 78 7.72 10.24 -7.08
N PHE A 79 7.33 9.23 -6.32
CA PHE A 79 6.85 7.94 -6.81
C PHE A 79 5.56 7.52 -6.08
N PRO A 80 4.42 8.18 -6.38
CA PRO A 80 3.17 7.89 -5.69
C PRO A 80 2.66 6.48 -6.02
N VAL A 81 2.00 5.85 -5.06
CA VAL A 81 1.42 4.51 -5.23
C VAL A 81 0.23 4.59 -6.20
N ILE A 82 0.22 3.72 -7.21
CA ILE A 82 -0.87 3.67 -8.18
C ILE A 82 -2.05 2.90 -7.58
N LEU A 83 -3.23 3.48 -7.58
CA LEU A 83 -4.44 2.85 -7.06
C LEU A 83 -5.59 2.93 -8.07
N PRO A 84 -6.47 1.93 -8.09
CA PRO A 84 -7.68 1.92 -8.92
C PRO A 84 -8.74 2.87 -8.33
N SER A 85 -9.27 3.78 -9.14
CA SER A 85 -10.23 4.80 -8.69
C SER A 85 -11.58 4.25 -8.25
N ASP A 86 -11.97 3.08 -8.75
CA ASP A 86 -13.26 2.43 -8.47
C ASP A 86 -13.23 1.50 -7.25
N HIS A 87 -12.09 1.34 -6.58
CA HIS A 87 -11.98 0.42 -5.46
C HIS A 87 -12.55 1.04 -4.16
N PRO A 88 -13.37 0.31 -3.37
CA PRO A 88 -14.02 0.83 -2.15
C PRO A 88 -13.08 1.38 -1.08
N VAL A 89 -11.83 0.92 -1.06
CA VAL A 89 -10.80 1.45 -0.17
C VAL A 89 -10.30 2.82 -0.64
N VAL A 90 -10.18 3.03 -1.95
CA VAL A 90 -9.66 4.26 -2.56
C VAL A 90 -10.69 5.39 -2.45
N THR A 91 -11.95 5.08 -2.72
CA THR A 91 -13.07 6.04 -2.56
C THR A 91 -13.22 6.57 -1.13
N LYS A 92 -12.71 5.86 -0.11
CA LYS A 92 -12.68 6.34 1.28
C LYS A 92 -11.48 7.26 1.58
N PHE A 93 -10.44 7.23 0.76
CA PHE A 93 -9.30 8.14 0.87
C PHE A 93 -9.58 9.53 0.27
N ASP A 94 -10.55 9.66 -0.64
CA ASP A 94 -10.92 10.94 -1.27
C ASP A 94 -11.60 11.95 -0.32
N TYR A 95 -11.94 11.54 0.91
CA TYR A 95 -12.63 12.36 1.92
C TYR A 95 -11.73 12.84 3.07
N ILE A 96 -10.40 12.71 2.94
CA ILE A 96 -9.43 13.14 3.96
C ILE A 96 -8.63 14.34 3.45
#